data_AF-A0A5K1GJH7-F1
#
_entry.id   AF-A0A5K1GJH7-F1
#
_cell.length_a   1.000
_cell.length_b   1.000
_cell.length_c   1.000
_cell.angle_alpha   90.00
_cell.angle_beta   90.00
_cell.angle_gamma   90.00
#
_symmetry.space_group_name_H-M   'P 1'
#
loop_
_entity.id
_entity.type
_entity.pdbx_description
1 polymer ?
#
loop_
_entity_poly.entity_id
_entity_poly.type
_entity_poly.pdbx_seq_one_letter_code
_entity_poly.pdbx_strand_id
1 'polypeptide(L)'
;EALAEGNNVRTIVKFLSHEHSQERQEAVSLLYELSTSESMCEKIGAVNGAILLLVGLSSSKSENVSTIDKAERTLENLENCETNVKQMAENGRLEPLLKLLLE
;
A
#
# COMPACT_ATOMS: atom_id res chain seq x y z
N GLU A 1 1.47 -22.95 -0.65
CA GLU A 1 0.49 -21.88 -0.90
C GLU A 1 1.05 -20.46 -0.74
N ALA A 2 1.92 -20.17 0.24
CA ALA A 2 2.51 -18.83 0.43
C ALA A 2 3.20 -18.20 -0.81
N LEU A 3 3.80 -19.03 -1.69
CA LEU A 3 4.45 -18.56 -2.92
C LEU A 3 3.45 -18.05 -3.98
N ALA A 4 2.24 -18.61 -4.01
CA ALA A 4 1.21 -18.21 -4.98
C ALA A 4 0.59 -16.85 -4.60
N GLU A 5 0.32 -16.65 -3.31
CA GLU A 5 -0.22 -15.39 -2.79
C GLU A 5 0.76 -14.22 -2.99
N GLY A 6 2.06 -14.43 -2.71
CA GLY A 6 3.08 -13.40 -2.95
C GLY A 6 3.24 -13.02 -4.43
N ASN A 7 3.06 -13.98 -5.34
CA ASN A 7 3.06 -13.71 -6.80
C ASN A 7 1.82 -12.93 -7.25
N ASN A 8 0.67 -13.19 -6.63
CA ASN A 8 -0.57 -12.46 -6.91
C ASN A 8 -0.45 -11.00 -6.45
N VAL A 9 0.03 -10.74 -5.22
CA VAL A 9 0.23 -9.38 -4.71
C VAL A 9 1.22 -8.58 -5.57
N ARG A 10 2.33 -9.20 -5.99
CA ARG A 10 3.28 -8.56 -6.91
C ARG A 10 2.64 -8.14 -8.22
N THR A 11 1.72 -8.95 -8.75
CA THR A 11 1.00 -8.65 -9.99
C THR A 11 0.04 -7.47 -9.79
N ILE A 12 -0.67 -7.45 -8.67
CA ILE A 12 -1.56 -6.34 -8.31
C ILE A 12 -0.76 -5.02 -8.18
N VAL A 13 0.39 -5.05 -7.50
CA VAL A 13 1.26 -3.87 -7.35
C VAL A 13 1.75 -3.34 -8.71
N LYS A 14 2.02 -4.21 -9.68
CA LYS A 14 2.38 -3.76 -11.05
C LYS A 14 1.26 -2.96 -11.73
N PHE A 15 -0.01 -3.27 -11.44
CA PHE A 15 -1.13 -2.51 -11.98
C PHE A 15 -1.24 -1.10 -11.40
N LEU A 16 -0.62 -0.81 -10.24
CA LEU A 16 -0.59 0.54 -9.68
C LEU A 16 0.17 1.55 -10.55
N SER A 17 1.12 1.06 -11.35
CA SER A 17 1.95 1.88 -12.24
C SER A 17 1.27 2.19 -13.57
N HIS A 18 0.08 1.65 -13.85
CA HIS A 18 -0.68 1.94 -15.06
C HIS A 18 -1.48 3.23 -14.88
N GLU A 19 -0.88 4.35 -15.26
CA GLU A 19 -1.48 5.68 -15.10
C GLU A 19 -2.82 5.81 -15.82
N HIS A 20 -3.78 6.44 -15.15
CA HIS A 20 -5.13 6.75 -15.65
C HIS A 20 -5.93 5.55 -16.17
N SER A 21 -5.64 4.33 -15.71
CA SER A 21 -6.37 3.13 -16.10
C SER A 21 -7.41 2.67 -15.08
N GLN A 22 -8.43 1.95 -15.56
CA GLN A 22 -9.39 1.26 -14.69
C GLN A 22 -8.70 0.16 -13.88
N GLU A 23 -7.69 -0.51 -14.45
CA GLU A 23 -6.97 -1.60 -13.79
C GLU A 23 -6.26 -1.09 -12.52
N ARG A 24 -5.72 0.12 -12.54
CA ARG A 24 -5.12 0.74 -11.35
C ARG A 24 -6.14 0.94 -10.23
N GLN A 25 -7.34 1.40 -10.57
CA GLN A 25 -8.39 1.66 -9.57
C GLN A 25 -8.88 0.36 -8.93
N GLU A 26 -9.03 -0.68 -9.73
CA GLU A 26 -9.38 -2.02 -9.26
C GLU A 26 -8.24 -2.63 -8.43
N ALA A 27 -6.99 -2.45 -8.85
CA ALA A 27 -5.82 -2.90 -8.11
C ALA A 27 -5.71 -2.25 -6.73
N VAL A 28 -5.90 -0.93 -6.62
CA VAL A 28 -5.94 -0.24 -5.31
C VAL A 28 -7.09 -0.75 -4.46
N SER A 29 -8.26 -0.96 -5.04
CA SER A 29 -9.42 -1.49 -4.32
C SER A 29 -9.16 -2.89 -3.75
N LEU A 30 -8.54 -3.76 -4.56
CA LEU A 30 -8.18 -5.11 -4.14
C LEU A 30 -7.09 -5.09 -3.07
N LEU A 31 -6.08 -4.22 -3.17
CA LEU A 31 -5.06 -4.08 -2.12
C LEU A 31 -5.66 -3.61 -0.81
N TYR A 32 -6.61 -2.67 -0.84
CA TYR A 32 -7.33 -2.24 0.35
C TYR A 32 -8.06 -3.42 1.01
N GLU A 33 -8.84 -4.19 0.25
CA GLU A 33 -9.55 -5.36 0.79
C GLU A 33 -8.59 -6.38 1.40
N LEU A 34 -7.48 -6.68 0.71
CA LEU A 34 -6.45 -7.60 1.21
C LEU A 34 -5.77 -7.09 2.48
N SER A 35 -5.47 -5.78 2.56
CA SER A 35 -4.80 -5.16 3.70
C SER A 35 -5.59 -5.22 5.00
N THR A 36 -6.87 -5.60 4.98
CA THR A 36 -7.63 -5.86 6.22
C THR A 36 -7.11 -7.06 7.01
N SER A 37 -6.29 -7.91 6.39
CA SER A 37 -5.62 -9.05 7.03
C SER A 37 -4.16 -8.74 7.33
N GLU A 38 -3.74 -8.94 8.57
CA GLU A 38 -2.35 -8.72 9.03
C GLU A 38 -1.32 -9.52 8.21
N SER A 39 -1.60 -10.79 7.89
CA SER A 39 -0.73 -11.61 7.04
C SER A 39 -0.58 -11.05 5.62
N MET A 40 -1.62 -10.39 5.11
CA MET A 40 -1.54 -9.73 3.81
C MET A 40 -0.77 -8.42 3.89
N CYS A 41 -0.86 -7.68 5.00
CA CYS A 41 -0.07 -6.46 5.19
C CYS A 41 1.44 -6.72 5.08
N GLU A 42 1.94 -7.81 5.69
CA GLU A 42 3.34 -8.21 5.54
C GLU A 42 3.69 -8.53 4.07
N LYS A 43 2.80 -9.26 3.36
CA LYS A 43 3.02 -9.64 1.97
C LYS A 43 3.00 -8.45 1.02
N ILE A 44 2.10 -7.49 1.25
CA ILE A 44 2.00 -6.26 0.46
C ILE A 44 3.26 -5.41 0.67
N GLY A 45 3.66 -5.15 1.91
CA GLY A 45 4.87 -4.36 2.20
C GLY A 45 6.18 -5.04 1.82
N ALA A 46 6.21 -6.37 1.73
CA ALA A 46 7.35 -7.12 1.20
C ALA A 46 7.53 -6.98 -0.32
N VAL A 47 6.52 -6.50 -1.06
CA VAL A 47 6.67 -6.22 -2.50
C VAL A 47 7.40 -4.90 -2.69
N ASN A 48 8.58 -4.99 -3.29
CA ASN A 48 9.40 -3.82 -3.64
C ASN A 48 8.60 -2.74 -4.37
N GLY A 49 8.63 -1.52 -3.84
CA GLY A 49 7.97 -0.36 -4.42
C GLY A 49 6.48 -0.25 -4.13
N ALA A 50 5.85 -1.24 -3.46
CA ALA A 50 4.42 -1.17 -3.14
C ALA A 50 4.07 0.05 -2.28
N ILE A 51 4.82 0.25 -1.18
CA ILE A 51 4.60 1.38 -0.27
C ILE A 51 4.86 2.72 -0.98
N LEU A 52 5.94 2.83 -1.77
CA LEU A 52 6.23 4.03 -2.56
C LEU A 52 5.07 4.40 -3.49
N LEU A 53 4.54 3.42 -4.23
CA LEU A 53 3.44 3.63 -5.16
C LEU A 53 2.16 4.04 -4.43
N LEU A 54 1.85 3.40 -3.30
CA LEU A 54 0.68 3.76 -2.49
C LEU A 54 0.79 5.18 -1.91
N VAL A 55 1.95 5.57 -1.38
CA VAL A 55 2.20 6.94 -0.89
C VAL A 55 2.08 7.96 -2.02
N GLY A 56 2.63 7.65 -3.19
CA GLY A 56 2.50 8.50 -4.38
C GLY A 56 1.04 8.66 -4.83
N LEU A 57 0.26 7.58 -4.79
CA LEU A 57 -1.17 7.60 -5.14
C LEU A 57 -1.99 8.38 -4.12
N SER A 58 -1.77 8.19 -2.82
CA SER A 58 -2.52 8.92 -1.78
C SER A 58 -2.20 10.42 -1.76
N SER A 59 -1.05 10.82 -2.30
CA SER A 59 -0.64 12.23 -2.45
C SER A 59 -0.99 12.86 -3.80
N SER A 60 -1.59 12.11 -4.72
CA SER A 60 -1.86 12.56 -6.09
C SER A 60 -3.04 13.54 -6.16
N LYS A 61 -2.88 14.61 -6.95
CA LYS A 61 -3.95 15.61 -7.19
C LYS A 61 -4.80 15.33 -8.44
N SER A 62 -4.33 14.44 -9.31
CA SER A 62 -4.99 14.10 -10.58
C SER A 62 -5.73 12.77 -10.52
N GLU A 63 -5.72 12.10 -9.36
CA GLU A 63 -6.33 10.80 -9.16
C GLU A 63 -7.78 10.92 -8.70
N ASN A 64 -8.57 9.86 -8.92
CA ASN A 64 -9.93 9.77 -8.39
C ASN A 64 -9.91 9.77 -6.85
N VAL A 65 -10.80 10.56 -6.24
CA VAL A 65 -10.91 10.69 -4.78
C VAL A 65 -11.05 9.33 -4.08
N SER A 66 -11.83 8.40 -4.66
CA SER A 66 -11.98 7.05 -4.10
C SER A 66 -10.69 6.24 -4.14
N THR A 67 -9.86 6.42 -5.16
CA THR A 67 -8.57 5.73 -5.28
C THR A 67 -7.56 6.30 -4.29
N ILE A 68 -7.56 7.62 -4.09
CA ILE A 68 -6.76 8.30 -3.07
C ILE A 68 -7.13 7.78 -1.67
N ASP A 69 -8.42 7.79 -1.31
CA ASP A 69 -8.91 7.33 -0.01
C ASP A 69 -8.57 5.86 0.24
N LYS A 70 -8.74 4.99 -0.76
CA LYS A 70 -8.38 3.57 -0.63
C LYS A 70 -6.87 3.36 -0.50
N ALA A 71 -6.05 4.12 -1.23
CA ALA A 71 -4.60 4.04 -1.09
C ALA A 71 -4.16 4.47 0.31
N GLU A 72 -4.75 5.55 0.84
CA GLU A 72 -4.49 6.04 2.20
C GLU A 72 -4.89 5.00 3.25
N ARG A 73 -6.11 4.45 3.19
CA ARG A 73 -6.57 3.40 4.11
C ARG A 73 -5.73 2.11 4.00
N THR A 74 -5.23 1.80 2.81
CA THR A 74 -4.31 0.68 2.63
C THR A 74 -3.01 0.93 3.39
N LEU A 75 -2.47 2.16 3.33
CA LEU A 75 -1.30 2.55 4.13
C LEU A 75 -1.59 2.44 5.62
N GLU A 76 -2.71 2.98 6.11
CA GLU A 76 -3.10 2.87 7.53
C GLU A 76 -3.12 1.40 8.01
N ASN A 77 -3.68 0.49 7.22
CA ASN A 77 -3.70 -0.95 7.56
C ASN A 77 -2.29 -1.57 7.60
N LEU A 78 -1.38 -1.09 6.74
CA LEU A 78 0.00 -1.56 6.68
C LEU A 78 0.86 -1.09 7.87
N GLU A 79 0.43 -0.05 8.61
CA GLU A 79 1.14 0.50 9.76
C GLU A 79 1.26 -0.48 10.94
N ASN A 80 0.44 -1.55 10.95
CA ASN A 80 0.52 -2.62 11.96
C ASN A 80 1.82 -3.44 11.88
N CYS A 81 2.59 -3.32 10.79
CA CYS A 81 3.87 -4.01 10.64
C CYS A 81 5.04 -3.02 10.74
N GLU A 82 5.93 -3.21 11.70
CA GLU A 82 7.10 -2.33 11.91
C GLU A 82 7.98 -2.20 10.66
N THR A 83 8.14 -3.30 9.90
CA THR A 83 8.93 -3.28 8.65
C THR A 83 8.29 -2.34 7.63
N ASN A 84 6.96 -2.32 7.55
CA ASN A 84 6.23 -1.42 6.66
C ASN A 84 6.34 0.02 7.13
N VAL A 85 6.24 0.28 8.43
CA VAL A 85 6.41 1.62 9.00
C VAL A 85 7.80 2.19 8.70
N LYS A 86 8.85 1.37 8.81
CA LYS A 86 10.21 1.77 8.41
C LYS A 86 10.25 2.18 6.92
N GLN A 87 9.67 1.36 6.04
CA GLN A 87 9.60 1.70 4.62
C GLN A 87 8.75 2.95 4.36
N MET A 88 7.64 3.17 5.08
CA MET A 88 6.84 4.39 4.97
C MET A 88 7.66 5.63 5.30
N ALA A 89 8.47 5.57 6.36
CA ALA A 89 9.37 6.65 6.73
C ALA A 89 10.44 6.92 5.66
N GLU A 90 11.02 5.86 5.08
CA GLU A 90 11.95 5.97 3.94
C GLU A 90 11.30 6.62 2.71
N ASN A 91 9.97 6.48 2.57
CA ASN A 91 9.17 7.10 1.49
C ASN A 91 8.53 8.45 1.90
N GLY A 92 8.92 9.03 3.03
CA GLY A 92 8.50 10.38 3.45
C GLY A 92 7.22 10.45 4.28
N ARG A 93 6.53 9.32 4.52
CA ARG A 93 5.39 9.24 5.45
C ARG A 93 5.89 8.95 6.86
N LEU A 94 6.19 10.01 7.62
CA LEU A 94 6.80 9.92 8.95
C LEU A 94 5.80 9.75 10.10
N GLU A 95 4.53 10.07 9.90
CA GLU A 95 3.49 10.01 10.94
C GLU A 95 3.44 8.64 11.66
N PRO A 96 3.44 7.49 10.95
CA PRO A 96 3.35 6.18 11.61
C PRO A 96 4.60 5.87 12.44
N LEU A 97 5.77 6.29 11.96
CA LEU A 97 7.02 6.13 12.69
C LEU A 97 7.03 6.99 13.97
N LEU A 98 6.56 8.24 13.88
CA LEU A 98 6.44 9.11 15.05
C LEU A 98 5.49 8.53 16.09
N LYS A 99 4.36 7.96 15.66
CA LYS A 99 3.42 7.28 16.55
C LYS A 99 4.07 6.13 17.33
N LEU A 100 4.80 5.25 16.63
CA LEU A 100 5.54 4.14 17.28
C LEU A 100 6.62 4.58 18.27
N LEU A 101 7.18 5.78 18.11
CA LEU A 101 8.24 6.29 18.99
C LEU A 101 7.71 7.07 20.20
N LEU A 102 6.46 7.55 20.13
CA LEU A 102 5.85 8.41 21.15
C LEU A 102 4.84 7.66 22.04
N GLU A 103 4.29 6.55 21.56
CA GLU A 103 3.45 5.62 22.31
C GLU A 103 4.31 4.55 23.03
#